data_AF-A0A379TV51-F1
#
_entry.id   AF-A0A379TV51-F1
#
_cell.length_a   1.000
_cell.length_b   1.000
_cell.length_c   1.000
_cell.angle_alpha   90.00
_cell.angle_beta   90.00
_cell.angle_gamma   90.00
#
_symmetry.space_group_name_H-M   'P 1'
#
loop_
_entity.id
_entity.type
_entity.pdbx_description
1 polymer ?
#
loop_
_entity_poly.entity_id
_entity_poly.type
_entity_poly.pdbx_seq_one_letter_code
_entity_poly.pdbx_strand_id
1 'polypeptide(L)'
;MITHISPLGSMDMLSQLEVDMLKRTASSDLYQLFRNCSLAVLNSGSLTDNSKELLSRFESFDINVLRRERGVKLELINPPEDAFVDGRIIRALQANLFAVLRDILFVNGQIP
;
A
#
# COMPACT_ATOMS: atom_id res chain seq x y z
N MET A 1 -12.70 2.30 -8.75
CA MET A 1 -11.54 2.21 -9.68
C MET A 1 -10.57 1.15 -9.18
N ILE A 2 -9.97 0.33 -10.05
CA ILE A 2 -8.92 -0.63 -9.67
C ILE A 2 -7.68 -0.34 -10.51
N THR A 3 -6.51 -0.25 -9.89
CA THR A 3 -5.24 -0.05 -10.59
C THR A 3 -4.13 -0.92 -10.03
N HIS A 4 -3.16 -1.26 -10.88
CA HIS A 4 -2.06 -2.14 -10.55
C HIS A 4 -0.74 -1.40 -10.62
N ILE A 5 -0.02 -1.37 -9.51
CA ILE A 5 1.24 -0.68 -9.37
C ILE A 5 2.38 -1.70 -9.27
N SER A 6 3.42 -1.52 -10.07
CA SER A 6 4.65 -2.31 -10.01
C SER A 6 5.73 -1.52 -9.28
N PRO A 7 6.74 -2.14 -8.66
CA PRO A 7 7.83 -1.41 -8.01
C PRO A 7 8.63 -0.57 -9.01
N LEU A 8 9.19 0.56 -8.54
CA LEU A 8 10.16 1.35 -9.30
C LEU A 8 11.54 0.70 -9.14
N GLY A 9 11.83 -0.29 -9.98
CA GLY A 9 13.08 -1.06 -9.93
C GLY A 9 12.91 -2.46 -9.33
N SER A 10 13.99 -3.01 -8.79
CA SER A 10 13.98 -4.30 -8.12
C SER A 10 13.52 -4.14 -6.67
N MET A 11 12.43 -4.84 -6.32
CA MET A 11 12.12 -5.18 -4.94
C MET A 11 12.46 -6.65 -4.74
N ASP A 12 12.95 -7.01 -3.56
CA ASP A 12 13.22 -8.40 -3.21
C ASP A 12 11.96 -9.26 -3.37
N MET A 13 12.14 -10.52 -3.76
CA MET A 13 11.02 -11.44 -3.89
C MET A 13 10.44 -11.73 -2.51
N LEU A 14 9.16 -11.42 -2.33
CA LEU A 14 8.42 -11.82 -1.15
C LEU A 14 8.16 -13.33 -1.17
N SER A 15 8.38 -13.96 -0.03
CA SER A 15 7.94 -15.33 0.25
C SER A 15 6.41 -15.42 0.27
N GLN A 16 5.88 -16.64 0.12
CA GLN A 16 4.44 -16.85 0.22
C GLN A 16 3.90 -16.48 1.61
N LEU A 17 4.68 -16.73 2.66
CA LEU A 17 4.32 -16.42 4.04
C LEU A 17 4.16 -14.91 4.26
N GLU A 18 5.06 -14.09 3.73
CA GLU A 18 4.97 -12.62 3.82
C GLU A 18 3.74 -12.07 3.10
N VAL A 19 3.42 -12.61 1.93
CA VAL A 19 2.20 -12.25 1.20
C VAL A 19 0.96 -12.69 1.99
N ASP A 20 0.98 -13.87 2.60
CA ASP A 20 -0.16 -14.38 3.36
C ASP A 20 -0.38 -13.62 4.68
N MET A 21 0.68 -13.12 5.32
CA MET A 21 0.57 -12.25 6.50
C MET A 21 -0.23 -10.98 6.21
N LEU A 22 -0.06 -10.40 5.03
CA LEU A 22 -0.82 -9.23 4.58
C LEU A 22 -2.20 -9.59 4.02
N LYS A 23 -2.46 -10.85 3.64
CA LYS A 23 -3.76 -11.29 3.14
C LYS A 23 -4.71 -11.80 4.21
N ARG A 24 -4.20 -12.22 5.38
CA ARG A 24 -4.90 -13.17 6.24
C ARG A 24 -6.24 -12.73 6.79
N THR A 25 -6.59 -11.45 6.73
CA THR A 25 -7.96 -10.95 6.67
C THR A 25 -7.87 -9.43 6.52
N ALA A 26 -8.82 -8.79 5.81
CA ALA A 26 -8.92 -7.33 5.82
C ALA A 26 -9.12 -6.75 7.24
N SER A 27 -9.36 -7.61 8.25
CA SER A 27 -9.44 -7.30 9.67
C SER A 27 -8.17 -7.59 10.48
N SER A 28 -7.04 -7.99 9.87
CA SER A 28 -5.80 -8.18 10.65
C SER A 28 -5.18 -6.81 10.99
N ASP A 29 -4.58 -6.70 12.18
CA ASP A 29 -3.94 -5.46 12.62
C ASP A 29 -2.81 -5.04 11.67
N LEU A 30 -2.05 -6.02 11.17
CA LEU A 30 -0.98 -5.78 10.20
C LEU A 30 -1.52 -5.26 8.87
N TYR A 31 -2.65 -5.81 8.40
CA TYR A 31 -3.31 -5.33 7.21
C TYR A 31 -3.81 -3.89 7.38
N GLN A 32 -4.49 -3.61 8.51
CA GLN A 32 -4.99 -2.27 8.80
C GLN A 32 -3.86 -1.25 8.89
N LEU A 33 -2.73 -1.61 9.52
CA LEU A 33 -1.53 -0.78 9.53
C LEU A 33 -1.01 -0.52 8.11
N PHE A 34 -0.85 -1.58 7.31
CA PHE A 34 -0.37 -1.47 5.93
C PHE A 34 -1.30 -0.62 5.06
N ARG A 35 -2.61 -0.84 5.14
CA ARG A 35 -3.65 -0.06 4.44
C ARG A 35 -3.58 1.41 4.83
N ASN A 36 -3.55 1.71 6.12
CA ASN A 36 -3.58 3.08 6.62
C ASN A 36 -2.29 3.86 6.27
N CYS A 37 -1.12 3.22 6.40
CA CYS A 37 0.14 3.80 5.96
C CYS A 37 0.15 4.07 4.45
N SER A 38 -0.37 3.13 3.65
CA SER A 38 -0.45 3.28 2.20
C SER A 38 -1.40 4.42 1.80
N LEU A 39 -2.54 4.56 2.48
CA LEU A 39 -3.48 5.66 2.26
C LEU A 39 -2.85 7.02 2.62
N ALA A 40 -2.09 7.09 3.71
CA ALA A 40 -1.37 8.29 4.10
C ALA A 40 -0.32 8.68 3.04
N VAL A 41 0.42 7.71 2.50
CA VAL A 41 1.35 7.94 1.38
C VAL A 41 0.61 8.54 0.18
N LEU A 42 -0.52 7.94 -0.23
CA LEU A 42 -1.29 8.42 -1.39
C LEU A 42 -1.84 9.84 -1.20
N ASN A 43 -1.95 10.32 0.04
CA ASN A 43 -2.40 11.67 0.38
C ASN A 43 -1.28 12.61 0.82
N SER A 44 -0.01 12.30 0.55
CA SER A 44 1.15 13.09 1.01
C SER A 44 1.31 14.50 0.40
N GLY A 45 0.28 15.03 -0.25
CA GLY A 45 0.16 16.45 -0.64
C GLY A 45 -1.19 17.07 -0.27
N SER A 46 -2.01 16.36 0.51
CA SER A 46 -3.31 16.86 0.97
C SER A 46 -3.13 17.98 2.00
N LEU A 47 -4.02 18.97 1.96
CA LEU A 47 -4.09 20.07 2.93
C LEU A 47 -4.79 19.68 4.23
N THR A 48 -5.30 18.45 4.35
CA THR A 48 -5.96 17.95 5.55
C THR A 48 -4.94 17.59 6.64
N ASP A 49 -5.07 18.18 7.83
CA ASP A 49 -4.25 17.91 9.01
C ASP A 49 -4.85 16.83 9.94
N ASN A 50 -6.10 16.41 9.68
CA ASN A 50 -6.82 15.43 10.49
C ASN A 50 -6.80 14.02 9.89
N SER A 51 -6.08 13.11 10.54
CA SER A 51 -5.99 11.71 10.12
C SER A 51 -7.31 10.95 10.17
N LYS A 52 -8.22 11.26 11.09
CA LYS A 52 -9.54 10.60 11.17
C LYS A 52 -10.40 10.98 9.98
N GLU A 53 -10.41 12.25 9.62
CA GLU A 53 -11.14 12.73 8.45
C GLU A 53 -10.61 12.08 7.17
N LEU A 54 -9.29 11.95 7.05
CA LEU A 54 -8.68 11.24 5.93
C LEU A 54 -9.17 9.78 5.82
N LEU A 55 -9.15 9.04 6.93
CA LEU A 55 -9.57 7.64 6.95
C LEU A 55 -11.06 7.49 6.59
N SER A 56 -11.91 8.37 7.13
CA SER A 56 -13.36 8.38 6.84
C SER A 56 -13.66 8.76 5.39
N ARG A 57 -12.94 9.74 4.83
CA ARG A 57 -13.11 10.14 3.42
C ARG A 57 -12.80 9.00 2.45
N PHE A 58 -11.87 8.13 2.81
CA PHE A 58 -11.42 7.00 2.00
C PHE A 58 -11.76 5.65 2.66
N GLU A 59 -12.98 5.51 3.18
CA GLU A 59 -13.47 4.23 3.73
C GLU A 59 -13.49 3.10 2.69
N SER A 60 -13.77 3.43 1.43
CA SER A 60 -13.80 2.45 0.33
C SER A 60 -12.43 2.14 -0.28
N PHE A 61 -11.35 2.77 0.21
CA PHE A 61 -9.99 2.48 -0.23
C PHE A 61 -9.56 1.10 0.28
N ASP A 62 -8.87 0.34 -0.55
CA ASP A 62 -8.28 -0.93 -0.15
C ASP A 62 -7.00 -1.24 -0.94
N ILE A 63 -6.15 -2.10 -0.41
CA ILE A 63 -4.86 -2.42 -1.03
C ILE A 63 -4.49 -3.90 -0.89
N ASN A 64 -4.27 -4.57 -2.02
CA ASN A 64 -3.86 -5.98 -2.03
C ASN A 64 -2.42 -6.16 -2.50
N VAL A 65 -1.72 -7.10 -1.87
CA VAL A 65 -0.39 -7.55 -2.30
C VAL A 65 -0.54 -8.76 -3.22
N LEU A 66 -0.16 -8.57 -4.48
CA LEU A 66 -0.28 -9.58 -5.54
C LEU A 66 1.09 -10.15 -5.88
N ARG A 67 1.27 -11.44 -5.60
CA ARG A 67 2.44 -12.19 -6.04
C ARG A 67 2.36 -12.44 -7.56
N ARG A 68 3.49 -12.31 -8.26
CA ARG A 68 3.65 -12.57 -9.70
C ARG A 68 4.96 -13.35 -9.92
N GLU A 69 5.14 -13.90 -11.12
CA GLU A 69 6.35 -14.64 -11.47
C GLU A 69 7.63 -13.81 -11.32
N ARG A 70 7.54 -12.49 -11.53
CA ARG A 70 8.66 -11.53 -11.42
C ARG A 70 8.47 -10.57 -10.25
N GLY A 71 8.25 -11.11 -9.06
CA GLY A 71 8.16 -10.33 -7.81
C GLY A 71 6.74 -9.99 -7.38
N VAL A 72 6.54 -8.77 -6.91
CA VAL A 72 5.29 -8.31 -6.28
C VAL A 72 4.66 -7.14 -7.05
N LYS A 73 3.33 -7.08 -7.04
CA LYS A 73 2.55 -5.92 -7.47
C LYS A 73 1.58 -5.52 -6.37
N LEU A 74 1.23 -4.25 -6.32
CA LEU A 74 0.16 -3.73 -5.49
C LEU A 74 -1.08 -3.53 -6.36
N GLU A 75 -2.23 -3.95 -5.86
CA GLU A 75 -3.53 -3.59 -6.41
C GLU A 75 -4.16 -2.57 -5.49
N LEU A 76 -4.50 -1.40 -6.03
CA LEU A 76 -5.18 -0.33 -5.30
C LEU A 76 -6.64 -0.31 -5.73
N ILE A 77 -7.54 -0.35 -4.74
CA ILE A 77 -8.99 -0.29 -4.93
C ILE A 77 -9.44 1.08 -4.40
N ASN A 78 -10.11 1.86 -5.24
CA ASN A 78 -10.57 3.22 -4.97
C ASN A 78 -9.50 4.13 -4.33
N PRO A 79 -8.28 4.23 -4.92
CA PRO A 79 -7.27 5.14 -4.41
C PRO A 79 -7.68 6.61 -4.58
N PRO A 80 -7.10 7.54 -3.78
CA PRO A 80 -7.24 8.97 -4.00
C PRO A 80 -6.83 9.37 -5.42
N GLU A 81 -7.68 10.13 -6.11
CA GLU A 81 -7.43 10.56 -7.51
C GLU A 81 -6.23 11.50 -7.60
N ASP A 82 -6.00 12.32 -6.58
CA ASP A 82 -4.88 13.27 -6.50
C ASP A 82 -3.50 12.59 -6.47
N ALA A 83 -3.45 11.27 -6.25
CA ALA A 83 -2.22 10.49 -6.36
C ALA A 83 -1.80 10.22 -7.82
N PHE A 84 -2.63 10.59 -8.80
CA PHE A 84 -2.45 10.33 -10.22
C PHE A 84 -2.35 11.61 -11.04
N VAL A 85 -1.53 11.57 -12.09
CA VAL A 85 -1.45 12.58 -13.16
C VAL A 85 -1.65 11.84 -14.47
N ASP A 86 -2.67 12.24 -15.25
CA ASP A 86 -3.06 11.57 -16.50
C ASP A 86 -3.26 10.04 -16.35
N GLY A 87 -3.88 9.64 -15.24
CA GLY A 87 -4.14 8.23 -14.90
C GLY A 87 -2.90 7.42 -14.49
N ARG A 88 -1.73 8.05 -14.35
CA ARG A 88 -0.49 7.42 -13.87
C ARG A 88 -0.16 7.88 -12.47
N ILE A 89 0.16 6.94 -11.59
CA ILE A 89 0.56 7.28 -10.22
C ILE A 89 1.84 8.12 -10.22
N ILE A 90 1.91 9.10 -9.32
CA ILE A 90 3.11 9.91 -9.10
C ILE A 90 4.25 8.99 -8.61
N ARG A 91 5.42 9.08 -9.26
CA ARG A 91 6.56 8.17 -8.99
C ARG A 91 7.03 8.17 -7.54
N ALA A 92 7.04 9.32 -6.86
CA ALA A 92 7.41 9.40 -5.45
C ALA A 92 6.46 8.60 -4.56
N LEU A 93 5.15 8.69 -4.82
CA LEU A 93 4.12 7.93 -4.09
C LEU A 93 4.27 6.43 -4.35
N GLN A 94 4.51 6.06 -5.60
CA GLN A 94 4.79 4.68 -5.99
C GLN A 94 6.01 4.12 -5.25
N ALA A 95 7.13 4.84 -5.19
CA ALA A 95 8.30 4.40 -4.42
C ALA A 95 7.98 4.23 -2.93
N ASN A 96 7.27 5.19 -2.35
CA ASN A 96 6.89 5.18 -0.93
C ASN A 96 5.93 4.03 -0.58
N LEU A 97 5.00 3.66 -1.46
CA LEU A 97 4.12 2.50 -1.24
C LEU A 97 4.92 1.20 -1.06
N PHE A 98 5.94 1.00 -1.88
CA PHE A 98 6.80 -0.19 -1.76
C PHE A 98 7.78 -0.10 -0.58
N ALA A 99 8.19 1.10 -0.17
CA ALA A 99 8.93 1.28 1.08
C ALA A 99 8.08 0.89 2.30
N VAL A 100 6.80 1.32 2.35
CA VAL A 100 5.86 0.92 3.40
C VAL A 100 5.70 -0.60 3.46
N LEU A 101 5.51 -1.26 2.31
CA LEU A 101 5.43 -2.72 2.23
C LEU A 101 6.68 -3.40 2.82
N ARG A 102 7.87 -2.96 2.41
CA ARG A 102 9.15 -3.51 2.90
C ARG A 102 9.29 -3.34 4.41
N ASP A 103 9.06 -2.13 4.90
CA ASP A 103 9.35 -1.78 6.29
C ASP A 103 8.38 -2.47 7.26
N ILE A 104 7.09 -2.58 6.89
CA ILE A 104 6.10 -3.31 7.69
C ILE A 104 6.44 -4.80 7.79
N LEU A 105 6.80 -5.43 6.67
CA LEU A 105 7.18 -6.85 6.66
C LEU A 105 8.47 -7.10 7.45
N PHE A 106 9.45 -6.22 7.30
CA PHE A 106 10.72 -6.32 8.02
C PHE A 106 10.52 -6.21 9.54
N VAL A 107 9.78 -5.20 10.01
CA VAL A 107 9.51 -5.01 11.44
C VAL A 107 8.71 -6.18 12.00
N ASN A 108 7.65 -6.61 11.32
CA ASN A 108 6.83 -7.73 11.77
C ASN A 108 7.62 -9.05 11.86
N GLY A 109 8.63 -9.24 11.00
CA GLY A 109 9.52 -10.40 11.05
C GLY A 109 10.58 -10.35 12.18
N GLN A 110 10.79 -9.19 12.80
CA GLN A 110 11.76 -9.00 13.89
C GLN A 110 11.15 -8.94 15.29
N ILE A 111 9.84 -8.74 15.39
CA ILE A 111 9.14 -8.74 16.68
C ILE A 111 9.03 -10.21 17.15
N PRO A 112 9.54 -10.54 18.35
CA PRO A 112 9.56 -11.90 18.89
C PRO A 112 8.19 -12.46 19.25
#